data_AF-A0ABD4TC57-F1
#
_entry.id   AF-A0ABD4TC57-F1
#
_cell.length_a   1.000
_cell.length_b   1.000
_cell.length_c   1.000
_cell.angle_alpha   90.00
_cell.angle_beta   90.00
_cell.angle_gamma   90.00
#
_symmetry.space_group_name_H-M   'P 1'
#
loop_
_entity.id
_entity.type
_entity.pdbx_description
1 polymer ?
#
loop_
_entity_poly.entity_id
_entity_poly.type
_entity_poly.pdbx_seq_one_letter_code
_entity_poly.pdbx_strand_id
1 'polypeptide(L)'
;MNENEPGEGRCRRGRGRPRVRRMIGNREAFRCFGPLCGAPDEVVLLLPEEVEALRLVDLRGLEQEEAAVALGVSRKTLWRDLHEARAKVADALVHGKTIRIAGCGRRLEEGCPEDEDVAFDPSPR
;
A
#
# COMPACT_ATOMS: atom_id res chain seq x y z
N MET A 1 -33.46 -41.91 -16.47
CA MET A 1 -32.17 -42.10 -17.17
C MET A 1 -32.13 -41.04 -18.27
N ASN A 2 -31.43 -39.91 -18.19
CA ASN A 2 -30.32 -39.43 -17.34
C ASN A 2 -30.55 -37.91 -17.15
N GLU A 3 -30.40 -37.30 -15.98
CA GLU A 3 -29.14 -36.96 -15.28
C GLU A 3 -28.11 -36.27 -16.19
N ASN A 4 -28.12 -34.93 -16.24
CA ASN A 4 -26.90 -34.14 -16.00
C ASN A 4 -27.21 -32.62 -15.94
N GLU A 5 -27.33 -32.10 -14.73
CA GLU A 5 -27.23 -30.67 -14.43
C GLU A 5 -25.74 -30.27 -14.44
N PRO A 6 -25.29 -29.23 -15.17
CA PRO A 6 -23.95 -28.71 -14.99
C PRO A 6 -23.91 -27.84 -13.74
N GLY A 7 -23.25 -28.37 -12.71
CA GLY A 7 -23.22 -27.83 -11.36
C GLY A 7 -22.64 -26.42 -11.24
N GLU A 8 -23.30 -25.63 -10.40
CA GLU A 8 -22.86 -24.31 -9.95
C GLU A 8 -21.44 -24.40 -9.35
N GLY A 9 -20.48 -23.86 -10.10
CA GLY A 9 -19.09 -23.75 -9.68
C GLY A 9 -18.98 -22.90 -8.42
N ARG A 10 -18.75 -23.56 -7.28
CA ARG A 10 -18.48 -22.92 -5.99
C ARG A 10 -17.31 -21.94 -6.13
N CYS A 11 -17.60 -20.65 -6.19
CA CYS A 11 -16.62 -19.58 -6.06
C CYS A 11 -15.92 -19.74 -4.70
N ARG A 12 -14.68 -20.23 -4.71
CA ARG A 12 -13.84 -20.36 -3.52
C ARG A 12 -13.50 -18.95 -3.04
N ARG A 13 -14.26 -18.45 -2.07
CA ARG A 13 -13.98 -17.16 -1.40
C ARG A 13 -12.60 -17.24 -0.77
N GLY A 14 -11.65 -16.45 -1.27
CA GLY A 14 -10.35 -16.27 -0.65
C GLY A 14 -10.53 -15.88 0.83
N ARG A 15 -9.75 -16.52 1.72
CA ARG A 15 -9.84 -16.28 3.17
C ARG A 15 -9.19 -14.94 3.49
N GLY A 16 -10.01 -13.92 3.76
CA GLY A 16 -9.56 -12.64 4.31
C GLY A 16 -10.62 -11.55 4.18
N ARG A 17 -10.85 -10.78 5.26
CA ARG A 17 -11.69 -9.58 5.20
C ARG A 17 -10.95 -8.54 4.33
N PRO A 18 -11.57 -8.01 3.25
CA PRO A 18 -10.95 -6.98 2.42
C PRO A 18 -10.50 -5.78 3.26
N ARG A 19 -9.38 -5.15 2.88
CA ARG A 19 -8.92 -3.92 3.52
C ARG A 19 -9.97 -2.83 3.29
N VAL A 20 -10.35 -2.13 4.36
CA VAL A 20 -11.30 -1.01 4.28
C VAL A 20 -10.61 0.12 3.50
N ARG A 21 -11.35 0.81 2.61
CA ARG A 21 -10.85 2.01 1.92
C ARG A 21 -10.47 3.07 2.94
N ARG A 22 -9.26 3.59 2.84
CA ARG A 22 -8.71 4.59 3.77
C ARG A 22 -8.76 5.99 3.15
N MET A 23 -8.96 7.02 3.97
CA MET A 23 -8.97 8.42 3.54
C MET A 23 -7.54 8.95 3.48
N ILE A 24 -7.05 9.31 2.30
CA ILE A 24 -5.67 9.81 2.12
C ILE A 24 -5.76 11.33 1.93
N GLY A 25 -5.23 12.09 2.90
CA GLY A 25 -5.31 13.55 2.91
C GLY A 25 -4.38 14.23 1.90
N ASN A 26 -3.24 13.62 1.58
CA ASN A 26 -2.34 14.10 0.53
C ASN A 26 -2.31 13.13 -0.67
N ARG A 27 -2.92 13.55 -1.79
CA ARG A 27 -2.89 12.82 -3.07
C ARG A 27 -1.85 13.36 -4.04
N GLU A 28 -0.97 14.26 -3.61
CA GLU A 28 0.17 14.68 -4.44
C GLU A 28 0.91 13.44 -4.95
N ALA A 29 1.47 13.55 -6.17
CA ALA A 29 2.17 12.46 -6.81
C ALA A 29 3.27 11.93 -5.87
N PHE A 30 3.03 10.76 -5.28
CA PHE A 30 3.99 10.10 -4.41
C PHE A 30 5.32 9.97 -5.14
N ARG A 31 6.41 10.19 -4.40
CA ARG A 31 7.77 10.12 -4.94
C ARG A 31 8.39 8.78 -4.59
N CYS A 32 9.19 8.26 -5.50
CA CYS A 32 10.03 7.11 -5.25
C CYS A 32 11.39 7.62 -4.71
N PHE A 33 12.03 6.88 -3.80
CA PHE A 33 13.29 7.25 -3.15
C PHE A 33 14.29 6.11 -3.32
N GLY A 34 15.56 6.42 -3.54
CA GLY A 34 16.62 5.41 -3.64
C GLY A 34 17.97 5.95 -3.15
N PRO A 35 18.92 5.07 -2.82
CA PRO A 35 20.28 5.46 -2.49
C PRO A 35 20.94 6.16 -3.68
N LEU A 36 21.80 7.15 -3.39
CA LEU A 36 22.61 7.82 -4.42
C LEU A 36 23.87 7.01 -4.79
N CYS A 37 24.35 6.17 -3.88
CA CYS A 37 25.53 5.34 -4.06
C CYS A 37 25.13 3.92 -4.49
N GLY A 38 25.04 3.70 -5.80
CA GLY A 38 24.83 2.37 -6.40
C GLY A 38 23.42 2.15 -6.95
N ALA A 39 23.28 1.11 -7.79
CA ALA A 39 22.00 0.63 -8.26
C ALA A 39 21.43 -0.34 -7.20
N PRO A 40 20.34 0.02 -6.51
CA PRO A 40 19.73 -0.87 -5.53
C PRO A 40 19.05 -2.05 -6.24
N ASP A 41 19.47 -3.27 -5.90
CA ASP A 41 18.86 -4.49 -6.45
C ASP A 41 17.50 -4.80 -5.82
N GLU A 42 17.23 -4.26 -4.62
CA GLU A 42 16.01 -4.52 -3.85
C GLU A 42 15.11 -3.28 -3.71
N VAL A 43 13.80 -3.53 -3.75
CA VAL A 43 12.76 -2.50 -3.65
C VAL A 43 11.80 -2.83 -2.52
N VAL A 44 11.57 -1.86 -1.65
CA VAL A 44 10.57 -1.89 -0.59
C VAL A 44 9.34 -1.11 -1.05
N LEU A 45 8.17 -1.76 -1.04
CA LEU A 45 6.90 -1.14 -1.41
C LEU A 45 6.19 -0.57 -0.18
N LEU A 46 5.97 0.75 -0.18
CA LEU A 46 5.08 1.43 0.75
C LEU A 46 3.74 1.72 0.08
N LEU A 47 2.67 1.53 0.83
CA LEU A 47 1.33 1.91 0.41
C LEU A 47 1.08 3.40 0.73
N PRO A 48 0.25 4.11 -0.05
CA PRO A 48 -0.16 5.49 0.25
C PRO A 48 -0.66 5.70 1.69
N GLU A 49 -1.41 4.72 2.20
CA GLU A 49 -1.94 4.72 3.56
C GLU A 49 -0.85 4.63 4.63
N GLU A 50 0.21 3.86 4.38
CA GLU A 50 1.36 3.74 5.28
C GLU A 50 2.13 5.07 5.34
N VAL A 51 2.33 5.70 4.19
CA VAL A 51 2.99 7.00 4.08
C VAL A 51 2.17 8.09 4.77
N GLU A 52 0.86 8.09 4.59
CA GLU A 52 -0.03 9.04 5.24
C GLU A 52 -0.07 8.82 6.76
N ALA A 53 -0.05 7.57 7.23
CA ALA A 53 0.05 7.26 8.65
C ALA A 53 1.35 7.79 9.28
N LEU A 54 2.50 7.55 8.62
CA LEU A 54 3.79 8.13 9.02
C LEU A 54 3.73 9.66 9.07
N ARG A 55 3.09 10.29 8.08
CA ARG A 55 2.94 11.75 8.04
C ARG A 55 2.10 12.30 9.19
N LEU A 56 0.98 11.65 9.51
CA LEU A 56 0.08 12.11 10.58
C LEU A 56 0.69 11.91 11.97
N VAL A 57 1.28 10.75 12.23
CA VAL A 57 1.80 10.43 13.56
C VAL A 57 3.24 10.92 13.75
N ASP A 58 4.16 10.57 12.85
CA ASP A 58 5.59 10.85 13.04
C ASP A 58 5.98 12.27 12.65
N LEU A 59 5.35 12.87 11.64
CA LEU A 59 5.67 14.25 11.21
C LEU A 59 4.77 15.31 11.83
N ARG A 60 3.47 15.05 11.96
CA ARG A 60 2.52 16.01 12.55
C ARG A 60 2.32 15.83 14.06
N GLY A 61 2.81 14.74 14.64
CA GLY A 61 2.71 14.49 16.07
C GLY A 61 1.28 14.22 16.55
N LEU A 62 0.35 13.83 15.68
CA LEU A 62 -1.01 13.50 16.09
C LEU A 62 -1.03 12.23 16.92
N GLU A 63 -2.01 12.13 17.82
CA GLU A 63 -2.23 10.88 18.53
C GLU A 63 -2.72 9.79 17.59
N GLN A 64 -2.40 8.53 17.90
CA GLN A 64 -2.81 7.39 17.07
C GLN A 64 -4.33 7.29 16.90
N GLU A 65 -5.09 7.76 17.89
CA GLU A 65 -6.55 7.75 17.81
C GLU A 65 -7.06 8.77 16.78
N GLU A 66 -6.54 9.99 16.82
CA GLU A 66 -6.87 11.06 15.88
C GLU A 66 -6.43 10.72 14.45
N ALA A 67 -5.23 10.16 14.30
CA ALA A 67 -4.72 9.72 13.00
C ALA A 67 -5.54 8.56 12.42
N ALA A 68 -6.06 7.65 13.26
CA ALA A 68 -6.89 6.54 12.82
C ALA A 68 -8.25 7.05 12.31
N VAL A 69 -8.84 8.03 13.01
CA VAL A 69 -10.06 8.72 12.57
C VAL A 69 -9.81 9.45 11.25
N ALA A 70 -8.70 10.18 11.12
CA ALA A 70 -8.34 10.90 9.90
C ALA A 70 -8.17 9.98 8.68
N LEU A 71 -7.66 8.76 8.88
CA LEU A 71 -7.51 7.73 7.85
C LEU A 71 -8.78 6.88 7.64
N GLY A 72 -9.79 6.99 8.50
CA GLY A 72 -11.02 6.20 8.45
C GLY A 72 -10.81 4.72 8.81
N VAL A 73 -9.85 4.41 9.69
CA VAL A 73 -9.50 3.05 10.09
C VAL A 73 -9.61 2.84 11.60
N SER A 74 -9.58 1.57 12.04
CA SER A 74 -9.48 1.27 13.46
C SER A 74 -8.08 1.61 13.99
N ARG A 75 -7.98 2.00 15.27
CA ARG A 75 -6.69 2.22 15.96
C ARG A 75 -5.72 1.04 15.80
N LYS A 76 -6.24 -0.19 15.90
CA LYS A 76 -5.44 -1.41 15.70
C LYS A 76 -4.90 -1.52 14.27
N THR A 77 -5.69 -1.17 13.27
CA THR A 77 -5.26 -1.15 11.86
C THR A 77 -4.17 -0.11 11.65
N LEU A 78 -4.37 1.12 12.14
CA LEU A 78 -3.36 2.17 12.06
C LEU A 78 -2.05 1.73 12.69
N TRP A 79 -2.11 1.13 13.89
CA TRP A 79 -0.92 0.67 14.60
C TRP A 79 -0.13 -0.36 13.77
N ARG A 80 -0.84 -1.29 13.10
CA ARG A 80 -0.21 -2.26 12.20
C ARG A 80 0.40 -1.59 10.98
N ASP A 81 -0.34 -0.70 10.32
CA ASP A 81 0.12 0.04 9.15
C ASP A 81 1.39 0.87 9.50
N LEU A 82 1.41 1.56 10.65
CA LEU A 82 2.58 2.29 11.16
C LEU A 82 3.77 1.38 11.45
N HIS A 83 3.54 0.25 12.10
CA HIS A 83 4.60 -0.68 12.46
C HIS A 83 5.26 -1.27 11.20
N GLU A 84 4.44 -1.71 10.24
CA GLU A 84 4.91 -2.22 8.94
C GLU A 84 5.65 -1.13 8.16
N ALA A 85 5.11 0.09 8.12
CA ALA A 85 5.74 1.23 7.43
C ALA A 85 7.11 1.57 8.00
N ARG A 86 7.24 1.66 9.34
CA ARG A 86 8.53 1.97 10.00
C ARG A 86 9.56 0.87 9.77
N ALA A 87 9.15 -0.40 9.83
CA ALA A 87 10.04 -1.53 9.57
C ALA A 87 10.57 -1.49 8.13
N LYS A 88 9.69 -1.24 7.14
CA LYS A 88 10.04 -1.08 5.73
C LYS A 88 11.02 0.06 5.48
N VAL A 89 10.77 1.22 6.08
CA VAL A 89 11.65 2.39 5.95
C VAL A 89 13.01 2.11 6.59
N ALA A 90 13.03 1.51 7.78
CA ALA A 90 14.27 1.14 8.45
C ALA A 90 15.07 0.12 7.61
N ASP A 91 14.41 -0.90 7.07
CA ASP A 91 15.03 -1.90 6.19
C ASP A 91 15.68 -1.26 4.95
N ALA A 92 14.97 -0.33 4.31
CA ALA A 92 15.48 0.37 3.15
C ALA A 92 16.68 1.26 3.47
N LEU A 93 16.68 1.95 4.62
CA LEU A 93 17.79 2.80 5.03
C LEU A 93 19.03 2.00 5.45
N VAL A 94 18.85 0.87 6.13
CA VAL A 94 19.96 0.04 6.64
C VAL A 94 20.63 -0.76 5.51
N HIS A 95 19.82 -1.34 4.61
CA HIS A 95 20.32 -2.20 3.54
C HIS A 95 20.48 -1.47 2.20
N GLY A 96 20.19 -0.16 2.13
CA GLY A 96 20.34 0.63 0.91
C GLY A 96 19.34 0.23 -0.18
N LYS A 97 18.08 -0.04 0.17
CA LYS A 97 17.03 -0.45 -0.79
C LYS A 97 16.30 0.77 -1.36
N THR A 98 15.68 0.60 -2.51
CA THR A 98 14.77 1.62 -3.06
C THR A 98 13.43 1.58 -2.33
N ILE A 99 12.92 2.74 -1.93
CA ILE A 99 11.55 2.88 -1.44
C ILE A 99 10.66 3.29 -2.62
N ARG A 100 9.74 2.42 -3.01
CA ARG A 100 8.70 2.72 -4.00
C ARG A 100 7.37 2.90 -3.30
N ILE A 101 6.67 3.99 -3.60
CA ILE A 101 5.32 4.21 -3.08
C ILE A 101 4.30 3.79 -4.14
N ALA A 102 3.32 2.96 -3.79
CA ALA A 102 2.26 2.58 -4.72
C ALA A 102 1.48 3.83 -5.18
N GLY A 103 1.28 3.99 -6.49
CA GLY A 103 0.73 5.24 -7.07
C GLY A 103 1.77 6.33 -7.36
N CYS A 104 3.07 6.06 -7.24
CA CYS A 104 4.16 6.90 -7.76
C CYS A 104 4.07 6.95 -9.30
N GLY A 105 3.49 8.02 -9.85
CA GLY A 105 3.26 8.20 -11.29
C GLY A 105 4.31 9.02 -12.03
N ARG A 106 5.42 9.41 -11.38
CA ARG A 106 6.49 10.13 -12.07
C ARG A 106 7.43 9.15 -12.77
N ARG A 107 7.21 9.01 -14.07
CA ARG A 107 8.19 8.56 -15.07
C ARG A 107 9.34 9.56 -15.06
N LEU A 108 10.39 9.29 -14.30
CA LEU A 108 11.68 9.92 -14.54
C LEU A 108 12.38 9.01 -15.54
N GLU A 109 12.81 9.62 -16.62
CA GLU A 109 13.25 8.99 -17.85
C GLU A 109 14.45 8.09 -17.50
N GLU A 110 14.30 6.78 -17.76
CA GLU A 110 15.12 5.66 -17.25
C GLU A 110 14.77 5.12 -15.82
N GLY A 111 13.47 4.97 -15.50
CA GLY A 111 13.01 4.21 -14.31
C GLY A 111 11.49 4.17 -14.06
N CYS A 112 10.97 2.97 -13.74
CA CYS A 112 9.57 2.50 -13.54
C CYS A 112 8.64 2.46 -14.79
N PRO A 113 8.56 1.30 -15.46
CA PRO A 113 7.31 0.49 -15.55
C PRO A 113 7.61 -1.04 -15.38
N GLU A 114 6.71 -2.01 -15.15
CA GLU A 114 5.39 -2.27 -15.75
C GLU A 114 4.36 -2.78 -14.73
N ASP A 115 3.17 -2.21 -14.82
CA ASP A 115 1.93 -2.75 -14.28
C ASP A 115 1.59 -4.07 -14.97
N GLU A 116 1.32 -5.17 -14.24
CA GLU A 116 0.42 -6.21 -14.77
C GLU A 116 -0.56 -6.84 -13.75
N ASP A 117 -0.57 -6.54 -12.45
CA ASP A 117 -1.55 -7.18 -11.54
C ASP A 117 -2.02 -6.33 -10.34
N VAL A 118 -2.17 -5.00 -10.49
CA VAL A 118 -3.02 -4.25 -9.55
C VAL A 118 -4.39 -4.07 -10.19
N ALA A 119 -5.13 -5.18 -10.27
CA ALA A 119 -6.55 -5.18 -10.60
C ALA A 119 -7.33 -4.39 -9.53
N PHE A 120 -7.29 -3.07 -9.63
CA PHE A 120 -8.30 -2.20 -9.07
C PHE A 120 -9.46 -2.20 -10.07
N ASP A 121 -10.37 -3.16 -9.97
CA ASP A 121 -11.65 -3.12 -10.70
C ASP A 121 -12.54 -2.05 -10.04
N PRO A 122 -12.79 -0.93 -10.74
CA PRO A 122 -13.63 0.14 -10.26
C PRO A 122 -14.84 0.25 -11.19
N SER A 123 -15.66 -0.78 -11.33
CA SER A 123 -16.90 -0.65 -12.08
C SER A 123 -18.14 -0.87 -11.19
N PRO A 124 -19.01 0.14 -11.07
CA PRO A 124 -20.26 0.05 -10.32
C PRO A 124 -21.41 -0.33 -11.25
N ARG A 125 -22.13 -1.42 -10.95
CA ARG A 125 -23.57 -1.60 -11.19
C ARG A 125 -24.14 -2.59 -10.18
#